data_AF-A0A5E4ZBQ8-F1
#
_entry.id   AF-A0A5E4ZBQ8-F1
#
_cell.length_a   1.000
_cell.length_b   1.000
_cell.length_c   1.000
_cell.angle_alpha   90.00
_cell.angle_beta   90.00
_cell.angle_gamma   90.00
#
_symmetry.space_group_name_H-M   'P 1'
#
loop_
_entity.id
_entity.type
_entity.pdbx_description
1 polymer ?
#
loop_
_entity_poly.entity_id
_entity_poly.type
_entity_poly.pdbx_seq_one_letter_code
_entity_poly.pdbx_strand_id
1 'polypeptide(L)'
;MATVTVSPIHFEDYSGIQFERLVFAYHVRAGWRDLIWRGQSGGDQGRDITGVEPFDDQPARKTIIQCANRDALTLAKAKGDMTKAIKAAGGTPDAFKFVSRGAVSDTSRGRIEQAAASLGVARVTIWSGVEFEENLRLRAEYLLHRFVQGIEFPDAEADIRKFVDAFPDLSDTDALQLMAAVFDRPAFRTPFQQESSLPAFQQAIEDTIGALNTGVWRTREGDEIRRIPSIHHLRDQRIQAVLAKVVRQVDELRRIFVNRLKEGKIRHCGCGRPDCPTYMLTDRVGEELDEARQKILTTFRSVYMSFNVNLR
;
A
#
# COMPACT_ATOMS: atom_id res chain seq x y z
N MET A 1 15.08 26.72 -10.16
CA MET A 1 14.04 26.05 -9.34
C MET A 1 14.29 26.48 -7.91
N ALA A 2 13.29 27.03 -7.22
CA ALA A 2 13.44 27.31 -5.80
C ALA A 2 13.59 25.98 -5.06
N THR A 3 14.65 25.83 -4.26
CA THR A 3 14.81 24.71 -3.35
C THR A 3 13.71 24.83 -2.31
N VAL A 4 12.66 24.01 -2.43
CA VAL A 4 11.64 23.90 -1.41
C VAL A 4 12.24 23.10 -0.27
N THR A 5 12.61 23.78 0.82
CA THR A 5 13.03 23.10 2.05
C THR A 5 11.80 22.48 2.69
N VAL A 6 11.75 21.16 2.74
CA VAL A 6 10.71 20.42 3.44
C VAL A 6 11.08 20.36 4.91
N SER A 7 10.34 21.07 5.76
CA SER A 7 10.54 21.04 7.21
C SER A 7 10.04 19.72 7.82
N PRO A 8 10.75 19.16 8.82
CA PRO A 8 10.26 18.04 9.60
C PRO A 8 8.93 18.34 10.28
N ILE A 9 8.16 17.29 10.56
CA ILE A 9 6.89 17.42 11.28
C ILE A 9 7.12 17.27 12.78
N HIS A 10 6.74 18.29 13.54
CA HIS A 10 6.79 18.30 14.99
C HIS A 10 5.57 17.56 15.57
N PHE A 11 5.62 16.21 15.57
CA PHE A 11 4.52 15.41 16.12
C PHE A 11 4.27 15.68 17.61
N GLU A 12 5.22 16.28 18.33
CA GLU A 12 5.12 16.72 19.72
C GLU A 12 4.10 17.84 19.95
N ASP A 13 3.77 18.59 18.91
CA ASP A 13 2.77 19.67 18.96
C ASP A 13 1.34 19.10 19.01
N TYR A 14 1.18 17.80 18.80
CA TYR A 14 -0.11 17.12 18.76
C TYR A 14 -0.30 16.20 19.96
N SER A 15 -1.53 16.16 20.47
CA SER A 15 -1.90 15.22 21.54
C SER A 15 -1.75 13.76 21.10
N GLY A 16 -1.68 12.84 22.07
CA GLY A 16 -1.69 11.40 21.77
C GLY A 16 -2.88 10.96 20.93
N ILE A 17 -4.07 11.55 21.15
CA ILE A 17 -5.29 11.26 20.38
C ILE A 17 -5.13 11.71 18.93
N GLN A 18 -4.63 12.93 18.70
CA GLN A 18 -4.42 13.45 17.35
C GLN A 18 -3.37 12.61 16.59
N PHE A 19 -2.29 12.22 17.26
CA PHE A 19 -1.27 11.34 16.67
C PHE A 19 -1.85 9.97 16.29
N GLU A 20 -2.57 9.32 17.21
CA GLU A 20 -3.27 8.05 16.95
C GLU A 20 -4.26 8.16 15.80
N ARG A 21 -5.00 9.28 15.73
CA ARG A 21 -5.96 9.54 14.66
C ARG A 21 -5.29 9.62 13.29
N LEU A 22 -4.13 10.29 13.21
CA LEU A 22 -3.34 10.35 11.98
C LEU A 22 -2.80 8.96 11.61
N VAL A 23 -2.32 8.19 12.59
CA VAL A 23 -1.89 6.80 12.38
C VAL A 23 -3.06 5.96 11.86
N PHE A 24 -4.25 6.07 12.46
CA PHE A 24 -5.45 5.37 12.00
C PHE A 24 -5.79 5.76 10.56
N ALA A 25 -5.90 7.04 10.27
CA ALA A 25 -6.22 7.54 8.93
C ALA A 25 -5.19 7.09 7.88
N TYR A 26 -3.90 7.09 8.23
CA TYR A 26 -2.85 6.53 7.38
C TYR A 26 -3.11 5.05 7.07
N HIS A 27 -3.47 4.23 8.07
CA HIS A 27 -3.70 2.80 7.85
C HIS A 27 -5.00 2.52 7.09
N VAL A 28 -6.06 3.31 7.29
CA VAL A 28 -7.24 3.30 6.40
C VAL A 28 -6.79 3.59 4.97
N ARG A 29 -5.99 4.64 4.76
CA ARG A 29 -5.47 5.01 3.45
C ARG A 29 -4.55 3.94 2.86
N ALA A 30 -3.76 3.27 3.68
CA ALA A 30 -2.87 2.20 3.26
C ALA A 30 -3.63 0.93 2.85
N GLY A 31 -4.95 0.85 3.10
CA GLY A 31 -5.77 -0.29 2.71
C GLY A 31 -5.94 -1.36 3.79
N TRP A 32 -5.71 -1.03 5.05
CA TRP A 32 -5.87 -2.05 6.08
C TRP A 32 -7.34 -2.45 6.21
N ARG A 33 -7.59 -3.76 6.21
CA ARG A 33 -8.93 -4.34 6.38
C ARG A 33 -9.26 -4.52 7.85
N ASP A 34 -10.54 -4.60 8.17
CA ASP A 34 -11.05 -4.80 9.54
C ASP A 34 -10.37 -3.91 10.59
N LEU A 35 -9.99 -2.70 10.17
CA LEU A 35 -9.30 -1.75 11.04
C LEU A 35 -10.29 -1.31 12.13
N ILE A 36 -9.89 -1.34 13.39
CA ILE A 36 -10.72 -0.93 14.52
C ILE A 36 -9.86 -0.07 15.41
N TRP A 37 -10.28 1.17 15.64
CA TRP A 37 -9.62 2.05 16.61
C TRP A 37 -10.31 1.93 17.97
N ARG A 38 -9.77 1.08 18.84
CA ARG A 38 -10.33 0.91 20.19
C ARG A 38 -9.85 2.07 21.07
N GLY A 39 -10.78 2.73 21.77
CA GLY A 39 -10.45 3.74 22.78
C GLY A 39 -10.95 5.17 22.52
N GLN A 40 -11.78 5.41 21.51
CA GLN A 40 -12.37 6.74 21.26
C GLN A 40 -13.23 7.27 22.44
N SER A 41 -13.74 6.38 23.32
CA SER A 41 -14.71 6.71 24.36
C SER A 41 -14.25 6.46 25.82
N GLY A 42 -12.99 6.10 26.08
CA GLY A 42 -12.58 5.60 27.41
C GLY A 42 -11.18 6.05 27.89
N GLY A 43 -11.09 6.37 29.18
CA GLY A 43 -9.95 7.07 29.79
C GLY A 43 -8.70 6.25 30.10
N ASP A 44 -8.72 4.90 30.10
CA ASP A 44 -7.60 4.13 30.69
C ASP A 44 -7.33 2.73 30.08
N GLN A 45 -7.90 2.40 28.92
CA GLN A 45 -7.52 1.18 28.20
C GLN A 45 -6.70 1.57 26.96
N GLY A 46 -5.52 0.96 26.81
CA GLY A 46 -4.58 1.23 25.71
C GLY A 46 -5.32 1.39 24.38
N ARG A 47 -5.04 2.52 23.73
CA ARG A 47 -5.73 2.92 22.50
C ARG A 47 -5.08 2.19 21.33
N ASP A 48 -5.49 0.94 21.18
CA ASP A 48 -4.90 0.01 20.23
C ASP A 48 -5.71 0.05 18.93
N ILE A 49 -5.03 0.29 17.81
CA ILE A 49 -5.63 0.08 16.50
C ILE A 49 -5.35 -1.37 16.12
N THR A 50 -6.38 -2.14 15.81
CA THR A 50 -6.21 -3.52 15.30
C THR A 50 -6.67 -3.56 13.86
N GLY A 51 -6.00 -4.30 12.99
CA GLY A 51 -6.47 -4.51 11.62
C GLY A 51 -5.75 -5.65 10.93
N VAL A 52 -6.11 -5.88 9.68
CA VAL A 52 -5.53 -6.90 8.81
C VAL A 52 -4.69 -6.18 7.74
N GLU A 53 -3.38 -6.33 7.81
CA GLU A 53 -2.42 -5.80 6.83
C GLU A 53 -2.48 -6.69 5.58
N PRO A 54 -2.87 -6.15 4.41
CA PRO A 54 -2.89 -6.91 3.16
C PRO A 54 -1.49 -6.99 2.55
N PHE A 55 -1.23 -8.06 1.82
CA PHE A 55 -0.03 -8.22 1.00
C PHE A 55 -0.40 -8.88 -0.33
N ASP A 56 0.36 -8.55 -1.38
CA ASP A 56 0.16 -9.12 -2.72
C ASP A 56 0.79 -10.52 -2.86
N ASP A 57 1.87 -10.78 -2.13
CA ASP A 57 2.77 -11.93 -2.30
C ASP A 57 2.76 -12.92 -1.12
N GLN A 58 2.02 -12.60 -0.06
CA GLN A 58 1.94 -13.40 1.15
C GLN A 58 0.57 -13.27 1.84
N PRO A 59 0.21 -14.18 2.76
CA PRO A 59 -1.05 -14.08 3.48
C PRO A 59 -1.18 -12.77 4.26
N ALA A 60 -2.40 -12.23 4.28
CA ALA A 60 -2.74 -11.07 5.09
C ALA A 60 -2.51 -11.37 6.58
N ARG A 61 -2.17 -10.33 7.36
CA ARG A 61 -1.75 -10.51 8.77
C ARG A 61 -2.62 -9.69 9.71
N LYS A 62 -3.16 -10.35 10.74
CA LYS A 62 -3.81 -9.67 11.84
C LYS A 62 -2.77 -9.01 12.72
N THR A 63 -2.77 -7.68 12.70
CA THR A 63 -1.74 -6.85 13.33
C THR A 63 -2.36 -5.90 14.35
N ILE A 64 -1.71 -5.77 15.50
CA ILE A 64 -2.05 -4.75 16.50
C ILE A 64 -1.04 -3.61 16.38
N ILE A 65 -1.55 -2.40 16.14
CA ILE A 65 -0.78 -1.17 16.05
C ILE A 65 -0.82 -0.45 17.40
N GLN A 66 0.38 -0.21 17.95
CA GLN A 66 0.63 0.50 19.19
C GLN A 66 1.18 1.89 18.88
N CYS A 67 0.42 2.93 19.23
CA CYS A 67 0.85 4.31 19.03
C CYS A 67 1.59 4.81 20.28
N ALA A 68 2.80 5.33 20.08
CA ALA A 68 3.64 5.85 21.14
C ALA A 68 4.05 7.29 20.84
N ASN A 69 3.13 8.24 21.09
CA ASN A 69 3.44 9.67 21.04
C ASN A 69 4.27 10.09 22.27
N ARG A 70 5.55 9.68 22.29
CA ARG A 70 6.55 9.91 23.34
C ARG A 70 7.92 10.10 22.69
N ASP A 71 8.84 10.77 23.39
CA ASP A 71 10.20 11.02 22.89
C ASP A 71 11.01 9.75 22.67
N ALA A 72 10.67 8.66 23.37
CA ALA A 72 11.32 7.37 23.21
C ALA A 72 10.34 6.20 23.44
N LEU A 73 10.43 5.20 22.58
CA LEU A 73 9.79 3.89 22.79
C LEU A 73 10.70 3.00 23.64
N THR A 74 10.38 2.86 24.92
CA THR A 74 11.16 2.02 25.84
C THR A 74 10.75 0.55 25.75
N LEU A 75 11.69 -0.36 26.03
CA LEU A 75 11.42 -1.79 26.10
C LEU A 75 10.30 -2.13 27.10
N ALA A 76 10.29 -1.46 28.26
CA ALA A 76 9.28 -1.66 29.29
C ALA A 76 7.87 -1.29 28.79
N LYS A 77 7.76 -0.16 28.06
CA LYS A 77 6.50 0.26 27.43
C LYS A 77 6.06 -0.76 26.38
N ALA A 78 6.93 -1.07 25.41
CA ALA A 78 6.60 -1.98 24.31
C ALA A 78 6.17 -3.37 24.83
N LYS A 79 6.93 -3.94 25.78
CA LYS A 79 6.58 -5.22 26.41
C LYS A 79 5.25 -5.13 27.18
N GLY A 80 5.03 -4.04 27.92
CA GLY A 80 3.79 -3.82 28.65
C GLY A 80 2.58 -3.73 27.74
N ASP A 81 2.71 -3.00 26.62
CA ASP A 81 1.65 -2.86 25.61
C ASP A 81 1.33 -4.18 24.94
N MET A 82 2.34 -4.91 24.44
CA MET A 82 2.14 -6.23 23.83
C MET A 82 1.44 -7.19 24.79
N THR A 83 1.89 -7.23 26.05
CA THR A 83 1.29 -8.10 27.08
C THR A 83 -0.19 -7.76 27.31
N LYS A 84 -0.51 -6.46 27.43
CA LYS A 84 -1.89 -5.99 27.61
C LYS A 84 -2.76 -6.31 26.39
N ALA A 85 -2.25 -6.04 25.20
CA ALA A 85 -2.96 -6.25 23.94
C ALA A 85 -3.25 -7.73 23.67
N ILE A 86 -2.28 -8.63 23.89
CA ILE A 86 -2.47 -10.08 23.78
C ILE A 86 -3.55 -10.56 24.75
N LYS A 87 -3.51 -10.09 26.00
CA LYS A 87 -4.53 -10.42 27.00
C LYS A 87 -5.92 -9.94 26.59
N ALA A 88 -6.02 -8.72 26.07
CA ALA A 88 -7.29 -8.13 25.64
C ALA A 88 -7.86 -8.81 24.37
N ALA A 89 -6.99 -9.23 23.45
CA ALA A 89 -7.38 -9.91 22.22
C ALA A 89 -7.82 -11.37 22.42
N GLY A 90 -7.51 -11.97 23.58
CA GLY A 90 -7.81 -13.38 23.86
C GLY A 90 -6.97 -14.37 23.04
N GLY A 91 -5.87 -13.91 22.45
CA GLY A 91 -4.99 -14.71 21.59
C GLY A 91 -3.82 -13.89 21.06
N THR A 92 -2.80 -14.57 20.57
CA THR A 92 -1.59 -13.92 20.02
C THR A 92 -1.87 -13.42 18.60
N PRO A 93 -1.61 -12.13 18.28
CA PRO A 93 -1.72 -11.63 16.92
C PRO A 93 -0.57 -12.16 16.03
N ASP A 94 -0.73 -12.08 14.71
CA ASP A 94 0.33 -12.46 13.77
C ASP A 94 1.53 -11.50 13.87
N ALA A 95 1.24 -10.22 14.14
CA ALA A 95 2.26 -9.18 14.25
C ALA A 95 1.87 -8.04 15.20
N PHE A 96 2.88 -7.30 15.65
CA PHE A 96 2.75 -5.96 16.22
C PHE A 96 3.36 -4.90 15.32
N LYS A 97 2.77 -3.72 15.27
CA LYS A 97 3.37 -2.53 14.67
C LYS A 97 3.44 -1.41 15.69
N PHE A 98 4.61 -0.89 15.98
CA PHE A 98 4.78 0.30 16.81
C PHE A 98 4.96 1.52 15.92
N VAL A 99 4.17 2.57 16.16
CA VAL A 99 4.37 3.88 15.53
C VAL A 99 4.69 4.86 16.64
N SER A 100 5.95 5.29 16.72
CA SER A 100 6.46 6.20 17.73
C SER A 100 6.69 7.58 17.16
N ARG A 101 6.48 8.62 17.97
CA ARG A 101 6.95 9.97 17.64
C ARG A 101 8.49 10.04 17.68
N GLY A 102 9.09 9.46 18.71
CA GLY A 102 10.52 9.53 18.94
C GLY A 102 11.36 8.68 17.98
N ALA A 103 12.67 8.92 18.01
CA ALA A 103 13.64 8.04 17.38
C ALA A 103 13.69 6.68 18.10
N VAL A 104 13.97 5.61 17.35
CA VAL A 104 14.15 4.26 17.90
C VAL A 104 15.44 3.66 17.37
N SER A 105 16.39 3.41 18.27
CA SER A 105 17.69 2.84 17.93
C SER A 105 17.59 1.36 17.57
N ASP A 106 18.52 0.86 16.75
CA ASP A 106 18.58 -0.55 16.34
C ASP A 106 18.69 -1.50 17.53
N THR A 107 19.47 -1.12 18.56
CA THR A 107 19.55 -1.87 19.81
C THR A 107 18.18 -1.98 20.49
N SER A 108 17.37 -0.92 20.47
CA SER A 108 16.03 -0.95 21.04
C SER A 108 15.08 -1.80 20.21
N ARG A 109 15.16 -1.71 18.87
CA ARG A 109 14.38 -2.55 17.94
C ARG A 109 14.62 -4.03 18.20
N GLY A 110 15.88 -4.46 18.23
CA GLY A 110 16.23 -5.86 18.47
C GLY A 110 15.77 -6.37 19.85
N ARG A 111 15.84 -5.53 20.91
CA ARG A 111 15.33 -5.91 22.24
C ARG A 111 13.80 -6.03 22.27
N ILE A 112 13.09 -5.18 21.53
CA ILE A 112 11.62 -5.23 21.43
C ILE A 112 11.20 -6.47 20.63
N GLU A 113 11.87 -6.78 19.53
CA GLU A 113 11.65 -7.99 18.73
C GLU A 113 11.86 -9.27 19.56
N GLN A 114 12.94 -9.35 20.33
CA GLN A 114 13.19 -10.46 21.25
C GLN A 114 12.09 -10.60 22.31
N ALA A 115 11.64 -9.47 22.88
CA ALA A 115 10.55 -9.48 23.84
C ALA A 115 9.23 -9.94 23.20
N ALA A 116 8.94 -9.56 21.96
CA ALA A 116 7.76 -10.02 21.24
C ALA A 116 7.82 -11.52 20.92
N ALA A 117 8.98 -12.02 20.50
CA ALA A 117 9.22 -13.44 20.27
C ALA A 117 8.98 -14.26 21.55
N SER A 118 9.40 -13.75 22.72
CA SER A 118 9.12 -14.39 24.02
C SER A 118 7.63 -14.43 24.39
N LEU A 119 6.80 -13.59 23.76
CA LEU A 119 5.33 -13.57 23.89
C LEU A 119 4.64 -14.38 22.78
N GLY A 120 5.40 -15.08 21.93
CA GLY A 120 4.88 -15.87 20.82
C GLY A 120 4.51 -15.06 19.57
N VAL A 121 4.86 -13.77 19.51
CA VAL A 121 4.61 -12.93 18.34
C VAL A 121 5.76 -13.11 17.35
N ALA A 122 5.44 -13.53 16.13
CA ALA A 122 6.45 -13.83 15.12
C ALA A 122 7.08 -12.58 14.49
N ARG A 123 6.35 -11.45 14.44
CA ARG A 123 6.76 -10.26 13.69
C ARG A 123 6.48 -8.97 14.44
N VAL A 124 7.45 -8.06 14.41
CA VAL A 124 7.29 -6.69 14.91
C VAL A 124 7.82 -5.72 13.86
N THR A 125 7.02 -4.70 13.56
CA THR A 125 7.44 -3.56 12.75
C THR A 125 7.50 -2.33 13.64
N ILE A 126 8.53 -1.51 13.53
CA ILE A 126 8.66 -0.29 14.32
C ILE A 126 8.92 0.89 13.38
N TRP A 127 8.10 1.92 13.48
CA TRP A 127 8.32 3.22 12.85
C TRP A 127 8.63 4.25 13.93
N SER A 128 9.77 4.91 13.78
CA SER A 128 10.07 6.18 14.40
C SER A 128 9.25 7.31 13.76
N GLY A 129 9.30 8.51 14.34
CA GLY A 129 8.60 9.67 13.79
C GLY A 129 9.02 9.96 12.36
N VAL A 130 10.32 9.84 12.07
CA VAL A 130 10.87 10.06 10.72
C VAL A 130 10.33 9.03 9.72
N GLU A 131 10.37 7.73 10.06
CA GLU A 131 9.84 6.68 9.17
C GLU A 131 8.33 6.83 8.95
N PHE A 132 7.58 7.25 9.98
CA PHE A 132 6.16 7.51 9.84
C PHE A 132 5.88 8.73 8.94
N GLU A 133 6.65 9.81 9.12
CA GLU A 133 6.60 11.00 8.26
C GLU A 133 6.90 10.64 6.79
N GLU A 134 7.96 9.86 6.54
CA GLU A 134 8.30 9.40 5.19
C GLU A 134 7.16 8.59 4.56
N ASN A 135 6.54 7.71 5.32
CA ASN A 135 5.39 6.93 4.85
C ASN A 135 4.17 7.82 4.57
N LEU A 136 3.92 8.84 5.41
CA LEU A 136 2.88 9.83 5.17
C LEU A 136 3.16 10.60 3.88
N ARG A 137 4.37 11.13 3.69
CA ARG A 137 4.75 11.84 2.45
C ARG A 137 4.66 10.94 1.21
N LEU A 138 5.03 9.67 1.34
CA LEU A 138 5.00 8.73 0.21
C LEU A 138 3.58 8.29 -0.18
N ARG A 139 2.65 8.18 0.77
CA ARG A 139 1.37 7.46 0.52
C ARG A 139 0.13 8.23 0.95
N ALA A 140 0.29 9.33 1.66
CA ALA A 140 -0.80 10.04 2.32
C ALA A 140 -0.44 11.52 2.56
N GLU A 141 0.27 12.16 1.62
CA GLU A 141 0.75 13.54 1.81
C GLU A 141 -0.40 14.51 2.06
N TYR A 142 -1.54 14.30 1.40
CA TYR A 142 -2.76 15.06 1.64
C TYR A 142 -3.30 14.93 3.09
N LEU A 143 -3.15 13.76 3.74
CA LEU A 143 -3.49 13.59 5.16
C LEU A 143 -2.58 14.45 6.02
N LEU A 144 -1.27 14.41 5.73
CA LEU A 144 -0.28 15.19 6.45
C LEU A 144 -0.55 16.69 6.29
N HIS A 145 -0.76 17.17 5.07
CA HIS A 145 -1.05 18.56 4.75
C HIS A 145 -2.28 19.06 5.53
N ARG A 146 -3.38 18.31 5.50
CA ARG A 146 -4.60 18.65 6.26
C ARG A 146 -4.33 18.71 7.76
N PHE A 147 -3.61 17.71 8.27
CA PHE A 147 -3.29 17.58 9.69
C PHE A 147 -2.42 18.73 10.21
N VAL A 148 -1.49 19.24 9.40
CA VAL A 148 -0.55 20.30 9.83
C VAL A 148 -1.01 21.73 9.53
N GLN A 149 -1.89 21.93 8.56
CA GLN A 149 -2.33 23.27 8.14
C GLN A 149 -3.58 23.80 8.87
N GLY A 150 -3.97 23.16 9.97
CA GLY A 150 -5.15 23.57 10.74
C GLY A 150 -6.47 23.39 9.98
N ILE A 151 -6.47 22.57 8.93
CA ILE A 151 -7.70 22.18 8.25
C ILE A 151 -8.37 21.08 9.09
N GLU A 152 -9.68 21.19 9.32
CA GLU A 152 -10.43 20.28 10.19
C GLU A 152 -10.21 18.80 9.81
N PHE A 153 -9.55 18.03 10.67
CA PHE A 153 -9.31 16.61 10.42
C PHE A 153 -10.45 15.78 11.03
N PRO A 154 -11.09 14.85 10.30
CA PRO A 154 -12.25 14.12 10.81
C PRO A 154 -11.94 13.38 12.12
N ASP A 155 -12.80 13.52 13.11
CA ASP A 155 -12.58 12.99 14.46
C ASP A 155 -13.11 11.56 14.64
N ALA A 156 -14.20 11.21 13.95
CA ALA A 156 -14.86 9.91 14.05
C ALA A 156 -14.32 8.93 13.02
N GLU A 157 -14.17 7.65 13.42
CA GLU A 157 -13.69 6.58 12.53
C GLU A 157 -14.49 6.53 11.21
N ALA A 158 -15.82 6.59 11.28
CA ALA A 158 -16.67 6.54 10.09
C ALA A 158 -16.43 7.72 9.14
N ASP A 159 -16.14 8.90 9.67
CA ASP A 159 -15.90 10.10 8.87
C ASP A 159 -14.47 10.12 8.31
N ILE A 160 -13.48 9.60 9.05
CA ILE A 160 -12.13 9.35 8.54
C ILE A 160 -12.19 8.41 7.33
N ARG A 161 -12.97 7.32 7.42
CA ARG A 161 -13.13 6.37 6.30
C ARG A 161 -13.74 7.02 5.07
N LYS A 162 -14.88 7.72 5.24
CA LYS A 162 -15.53 8.45 4.14
C LYS A 162 -14.58 9.46 3.50
N PHE A 163 -13.85 10.22 4.32
CA PHE A 163 -12.90 11.22 3.87
C PHE A 163 -11.75 10.60 3.06
N VAL A 164 -11.14 9.53 3.56
CA VAL A 164 -10.05 8.83 2.87
C VAL A 164 -10.52 8.24 1.54
N ASP A 165 -11.73 7.69 1.49
CA ASP A 165 -12.28 7.08 0.28
C ASP A 165 -12.79 8.11 -0.75
N ALA A 166 -13.11 9.33 -0.34
CA ALA A 166 -13.65 10.38 -1.21
C ALA A 166 -12.57 11.22 -1.94
N PHE A 167 -11.30 11.11 -1.53
CA PHE A 167 -10.18 11.86 -2.09
C PHE A 167 -10.42 13.39 -2.30
N PRO A 168 -11.11 14.12 -1.39
CA PRO A 168 -11.66 15.45 -1.69
C PRO A 168 -10.59 16.53 -1.93
N ASP A 169 -9.39 16.36 -1.36
CA ASP A 169 -8.29 17.33 -1.44
C ASP A 169 -7.08 16.81 -2.22
N LEU A 170 -7.24 15.72 -2.96
CA LEU A 170 -6.12 15.11 -3.67
C LEU A 170 -5.75 15.93 -4.90
N SER A 171 -4.48 16.34 -4.99
CA SER A 171 -3.95 16.92 -6.23
C SER A 171 -3.80 15.83 -7.30
N ASP A 172 -3.78 16.22 -8.57
CA ASP A 172 -3.53 15.24 -9.65
C ASP A 172 -2.14 14.60 -9.53
N THR A 173 -1.14 15.33 -9.01
CA THR A 173 0.18 14.78 -8.74
C THR A 173 0.13 13.68 -7.67
N ASP A 174 -0.57 13.92 -6.57
CA ASP A 174 -0.75 12.91 -5.51
C ASP A 174 -1.56 11.73 -6.03
N ALA A 175 -2.59 11.98 -6.85
CA ALA A 175 -3.37 10.93 -7.49
C ALA A 175 -2.49 10.05 -8.38
N LEU A 176 -1.63 10.65 -9.20
CA LEU A 176 -0.67 9.93 -10.05
C LEU A 176 0.34 9.13 -9.24
N GLN A 177 0.85 9.67 -8.12
CA GLN A 177 1.74 8.94 -7.22
C GLN A 177 1.06 7.70 -6.63
N LEU A 178 -0.22 7.82 -6.25
CA LEU A 178 -1.00 6.72 -5.71
C LEU A 178 -1.38 5.68 -6.77
N MET A 179 -1.67 6.13 -7.98
CA MET A 179 -1.89 5.27 -9.15
C MET A 179 -0.61 4.56 -9.57
N ALA A 180 0.57 5.19 -9.49
CA ALA A 180 1.84 4.59 -9.90
C ALA A 180 2.11 3.25 -9.20
N ALA A 181 1.65 3.10 -7.96
CA ALA A 181 1.79 1.87 -7.20
C ALA A 181 1.10 0.65 -7.85
N VAL A 182 0.06 0.83 -8.69
CA VAL A 182 -0.54 -0.32 -9.41
C VAL A 182 0.40 -0.93 -10.44
N PHE A 183 1.48 -0.24 -10.81
CA PHE A 183 2.51 -0.78 -11.71
C PHE A 183 3.69 -1.39 -10.94
N ASP A 184 3.71 -1.27 -9.62
CA ASP A 184 4.73 -1.86 -8.75
C ASP A 184 4.47 -3.36 -8.53
N ARG A 185 4.58 -4.15 -9.60
CA ARG A 185 4.40 -5.61 -9.55
C ARG A 185 5.17 -6.33 -10.66
N PRO A 186 5.46 -7.64 -10.52
CA PRO A 186 6.24 -8.41 -11.50
C PRO A 186 5.73 -8.27 -12.94
N ALA A 187 4.41 -8.22 -13.14
CA ALA A 187 3.79 -8.09 -14.47
C ALA A 187 4.24 -6.86 -15.29
N PHE A 188 4.82 -5.84 -14.65
CA PHE A 188 5.37 -4.64 -15.32
C PHE A 188 6.88 -4.46 -15.16
N ARG A 189 7.54 -5.30 -14.36
CA ARG A 189 8.98 -5.20 -14.06
C ARG A 189 9.81 -6.32 -14.64
N THR A 190 9.19 -7.48 -14.81
CA THR A 190 9.87 -8.71 -15.21
C THR A 190 9.67 -8.93 -16.71
N PRO A 191 10.75 -9.09 -17.51
CA PRO A 191 10.65 -9.48 -18.91
C PRO A 191 9.74 -10.69 -19.08
N PHE A 192 8.97 -10.75 -20.16
CA PHE A 192 7.93 -11.76 -20.30
C PHE A 192 8.49 -13.18 -20.26
N GLN A 193 9.70 -13.40 -20.77
CA GLN A 193 10.38 -14.70 -20.71
C GLN A 193 10.73 -15.16 -19.29
N GLN A 194 10.84 -14.24 -18.33
CA GLN A 194 11.13 -14.51 -16.93
C GLN A 194 9.85 -14.54 -16.07
N GLU A 195 8.68 -14.37 -16.69
CA GLU A 195 7.41 -14.43 -15.99
C GLU A 195 7.17 -15.83 -15.42
N SER A 196 6.87 -15.89 -14.12
CA SER A 196 6.84 -17.14 -13.38
C SER A 196 5.45 -17.78 -13.38
N SER A 197 4.40 -17.04 -13.76
CA SER A 197 3.03 -17.58 -13.82
C SER A 197 2.16 -16.75 -14.76
N LEU A 198 1.73 -17.33 -15.88
CA LEU A 198 0.85 -16.64 -16.82
C LEU A 198 -0.57 -16.36 -16.28
N PRO A 199 -1.19 -17.23 -15.46
CA PRO A 199 -2.46 -16.90 -14.80
C PRO A 199 -2.30 -15.71 -13.85
N ALA A 200 -1.20 -15.65 -13.09
CA ALA A 200 -0.92 -14.52 -12.22
C ALA A 200 -0.65 -13.24 -13.03
N PHE A 201 0.05 -13.35 -14.16
CA PHE A 201 0.23 -12.23 -15.09
C PHE A 201 -1.10 -11.70 -15.60
N GLN A 202 -1.98 -12.56 -16.11
CA GLN A 202 -3.29 -12.13 -16.62
C GLN A 202 -4.11 -11.44 -15.53
N GLN A 203 -4.20 -12.05 -14.34
CA GLN A 203 -4.91 -11.46 -13.20
C GLN A 203 -4.35 -10.09 -12.83
N ALA A 204 -3.02 -9.97 -12.75
CA ALA A 204 -2.35 -8.70 -12.46
C ALA A 204 -2.69 -7.59 -13.48
N ILE A 205 -2.81 -7.92 -14.77
CA ILE A 205 -3.23 -6.97 -15.80
C ILE A 205 -4.70 -6.56 -15.62
N GLU A 206 -5.59 -7.52 -15.34
CA GLU A 206 -7.01 -7.25 -15.08
C GLU A 206 -7.21 -6.38 -13.82
N ASP A 207 -6.49 -6.68 -12.74
CA ASP A 207 -6.51 -5.90 -11.50
C ASP A 207 -5.98 -4.47 -11.72
N THR A 208 -5.00 -4.29 -12.62
CA THR A 208 -4.50 -2.96 -12.99
C THR A 208 -5.60 -2.14 -13.67
N ILE A 209 -6.31 -2.73 -14.62
CA ILE A 209 -7.42 -2.07 -15.33
C ILE A 209 -8.53 -1.73 -14.34
N GLY A 210 -8.89 -2.67 -13.46
CA GLY A 210 -9.86 -2.47 -12.40
C GLY A 210 -9.49 -1.30 -11.50
N ALA A 211 -8.28 -1.33 -10.93
CA ALA A 211 -7.80 -0.30 -10.00
C ALA A 211 -7.79 1.10 -10.62
N LEU A 212 -7.35 1.25 -11.88
CA LEU A 212 -7.32 2.56 -12.55
C LEU A 212 -8.73 3.08 -12.87
N ASN A 213 -9.66 2.21 -13.27
CA ASN A 213 -11.02 2.63 -13.65
C ASN A 213 -11.95 2.84 -12.46
N THR A 214 -11.93 1.93 -11.47
CA THR A 214 -12.88 1.92 -10.35
C THR A 214 -12.27 2.43 -9.05
N GLY A 215 -10.95 2.51 -8.96
CA GLY A 215 -10.24 2.81 -7.73
C GLY A 215 -10.08 1.61 -6.80
N VAL A 216 -10.66 0.45 -7.11
CA VAL A 216 -10.60 -0.75 -6.27
C VAL A 216 -9.36 -1.57 -6.64
N TRP A 217 -8.37 -1.62 -5.75
CA TRP A 217 -7.21 -2.47 -5.92
C TRP A 217 -7.38 -3.75 -5.08
N ARG A 218 -7.30 -4.91 -5.73
CA ARG A 218 -7.50 -6.25 -5.13
C ARG A 218 -6.23 -7.10 -5.08
N THR A 219 -6.18 -8.07 -4.18
CA THR A 219 -5.20 -9.16 -4.15
C THR A 219 -5.52 -10.17 -5.24
N ARG A 220 -4.59 -11.13 -5.43
CA ARG A 220 -4.76 -12.26 -6.34
C ARG A 220 -6.00 -13.10 -6.03
N GLU A 221 -6.41 -13.18 -4.77
CA GLU A 221 -7.58 -13.92 -4.29
C GLU A 221 -8.88 -13.13 -4.41
N GLY A 222 -8.83 -11.89 -4.89
CA GLY A 222 -9.99 -11.02 -5.09
C GLY A 222 -10.36 -10.16 -3.88
N ASP A 223 -9.60 -10.23 -2.79
CA ASP A 223 -9.79 -9.39 -1.61
C ASP A 223 -9.43 -7.94 -1.91
N GLU A 224 -10.26 -6.98 -1.51
CA GLU A 224 -9.92 -5.55 -1.64
C GLU A 224 -8.70 -5.22 -0.74
N ILE A 225 -7.59 -4.85 -1.37
CA ILE A 225 -6.37 -4.37 -0.70
C ILE A 225 -6.60 -2.94 -0.27
N ARG A 226 -6.93 -2.05 -1.21
CA ARG A 226 -7.05 -0.63 -0.91
C ARG A 226 -7.84 0.09 -1.98
N ARG A 227 -8.36 1.27 -1.63
CA ARG A 227 -8.81 2.22 -2.62
C ARG A 227 -7.69 3.15 -3.06
N ILE A 228 -7.65 3.40 -4.34
CA ILE A 228 -6.86 4.46 -4.96
C ILE A 228 -7.80 5.37 -5.75
N PRO A 229 -7.37 6.59 -6.09
CA PRO A 229 -8.13 7.43 -7.00
C PRO A 229 -8.26 6.72 -8.34
N SER A 230 -9.46 6.73 -8.91
CA SER A 230 -9.67 6.33 -10.30
C SER A 230 -9.35 7.47 -11.26
N ILE A 231 -9.24 7.18 -12.55
CA ILE A 231 -9.05 8.20 -13.59
C ILE A 231 -10.12 9.30 -13.58
N HIS A 232 -11.29 9.03 -12.99
CA HIS A 232 -12.40 9.98 -12.87
C HIS A 232 -12.21 10.99 -11.74
N HIS A 233 -11.27 10.74 -10.82
CA HIS A 233 -10.91 11.68 -9.76
C HIS A 233 -9.89 12.75 -10.20
N LEU A 234 -9.31 12.59 -11.39
CA LEU A 234 -8.35 13.55 -11.96
C LEU A 234 -9.07 14.82 -12.44
N ARG A 235 -8.50 15.98 -12.11
CA ARG A 235 -9.05 17.30 -12.41
C ARG A 235 -8.55 17.83 -13.76
N ASP A 236 -7.27 17.64 -14.06
CA ASP A 236 -6.66 18.01 -15.34
C ASP A 236 -7.10 17.03 -16.44
N GLN A 237 -7.87 17.54 -17.40
CA GLN A 237 -8.38 16.79 -18.55
C GLN A 237 -7.27 16.19 -19.42
N ARG A 238 -6.10 16.84 -19.51
CA ARG A 238 -4.95 16.33 -20.25
C ARG A 238 -4.38 15.11 -19.55
N ILE A 239 -4.20 15.18 -18.22
CA ILE A 239 -3.72 14.04 -17.42
C ILE A 239 -4.74 12.90 -17.51
N GLN A 240 -6.03 13.19 -17.35
CA GLN A 240 -7.10 12.21 -17.49
C GLN A 240 -7.10 11.53 -18.87
N ALA A 241 -6.92 12.28 -19.95
CA ALA A 241 -6.85 11.73 -21.31
C ALA A 241 -5.63 10.79 -21.50
N VAL A 242 -4.48 11.16 -20.94
CA VAL A 242 -3.28 10.29 -20.93
C VAL A 242 -3.53 9.03 -20.12
N LEU A 243 -4.16 9.14 -18.94
CA LEU A 243 -4.45 7.97 -18.11
C LEU A 243 -5.50 7.05 -18.73
N ALA A 244 -6.51 7.61 -19.41
CA ALA A 244 -7.44 6.82 -20.22
C ALA A 244 -6.70 6.07 -21.35
N LYS A 245 -5.66 6.69 -21.94
CA LYS A 245 -4.80 6.02 -22.93
C LYS A 245 -3.97 4.90 -22.28
N VAL A 246 -3.43 5.11 -21.08
CA VAL A 246 -2.72 4.07 -20.32
C VAL A 246 -3.65 2.88 -20.08
N VAL A 247 -4.87 3.09 -19.58
CA VAL A 247 -5.87 2.02 -19.37
C VAL A 247 -6.13 1.24 -20.66
N ARG A 248 -6.32 1.93 -21.79
CA ARG A 248 -6.49 1.25 -23.09
C ARG A 248 -5.27 0.43 -23.50
N GLN A 249 -4.06 0.90 -23.23
CA GLN A 249 -2.83 0.16 -23.53
C GLN A 249 -2.69 -1.08 -22.63
N VAL A 250 -3.08 -1.00 -21.36
CA VAL A 250 -3.11 -2.15 -20.45
C VAL A 250 -4.14 -3.19 -20.91
N ASP A 251 -5.33 -2.76 -21.36
CA ASP A 251 -6.31 -3.69 -21.97
C ASP A 251 -5.79 -4.28 -23.29
N GLU A 252 -5.06 -3.52 -24.09
CA GLU A 252 -4.42 -4.05 -25.31
C GLU A 252 -3.38 -5.12 -24.99
N LEU A 253 -2.54 -4.92 -23.97
CA LEU A 253 -1.61 -5.94 -23.47
C LEU A 253 -2.34 -7.24 -23.09
N ARG A 254 -3.48 -7.13 -22.39
CA ARG A 254 -4.35 -8.27 -22.07
C ARG A 254 -4.85 -8.98 -23.32
N ARG A 255 -5.32 -8.22 -24.32
CA ARG A 255 -5.82 -8.77 -25.59
C ARG A 255 -4.73 -9.50 -26.36
N ILE A 256 -3.53 -8.93 -26.46
CA ILE A 256 -2.36 -9.58 -27.09
C ILE A 256 -2.12 -10.93 -26.42
N PHE A 257 -2.02 -10.95 -25.09
CA PHE A 257 -1.81 -12.17 -24.32
C PHE A 257 -2.89 -13.24 -24.60
N VAL A 258 -4.17 -12.88 -24.47
CA VAL A 258 -5.29 -13.82 -24.68
C VAL A 258 -5.34 -14.33 -26.13
N ASN A 259 -5.08 -13.46 -27.11
CA ASN A 259 -5.06 -13.87 -28.52
C ASN A 259 -3.90 -14.83 -28.81
N ARG A 260 -2.70 -14.58 -28.26
CA ARG A 260 -1.56 -15.49 -28.43
C ARG A 260 -1.75 -16.83 -27.75
N LEU A 261 -2.49 -16.88 -26.64
CA LEU A 261 -2.93 -18.12 -26.01
C LEU A 261 -3.90 -18.90 -26.92
N LYS A 262 -4.91 -18.22 -27.48
CA LYS A 262 -5.88 -18.83 -28.41
C LYS A 262 -5.25 -19.33 -29.71
N GLU A 263 -4.27 -18.60 -30.24
CA GLU A 263 -3.52 -18.98 -31.45
C GLU A 263 -2.52 -20.12 -31.19
N GLY A 264 -2.35 -20.58 -29.94
CA GLY A 264 -1.37 -21.60 -29.58
C GLY A 264 0.08 -21.14 -29.68
N LYS A 265 0.32 -19.83 -29.74
CA LYS A 265 1.67 -19.22 -29.72
C LYS A 265 2.23 -19.11 -28.31
N ILE A 266 1.34 -19.02 -27.32
CA ILE A 266 1.63 -19.29 -25.91
C ILE A 266 0.96 -20.63 -25.59
N ARG A 267 1.72 -21.58 -25.06
CA ARG A 267 1.22 -22.92 -24.73
C ARG A 267 1.53 -23.27 -23.29
N HIS A 268 0.58 -23.90 -22.61
CA HIS A 268 0.83 -24.53 -21.31
C HIS A 268 1.90 -25.62 -21.46
N CYS A 269 2.66 -25.86 -20.40
CA CYS A 269 3.45 -27.07 -20.29
C CYS A 269 2.55 -28.30 -20.49
N GLY A 270 3.01 -29.27 -21.28
CA GLY A 270 2.29 -30.52 -21.56
C GLY A 270 2.09 -31.47 -20.37
N CYS A 271 2.31 -31.00 -19.13
CA CYS A 271 2.18 -31.79 -17.91
C CYS A 271 0.73 -32.03 -17.46
N GLY A 272 -0.26 -31.43 -18.14
CA GLY A 272 -1.68 -31.60 -17.84
C GLY A 272 -2.17 -30.95 -16.54
N ARG A 273 -1.32 -30.18 -15.84
CA ARG A 273 -1.71 -29.41 -14.65
C ARG A 273 -2.20 -28.01 -15.06
N PRO A 274 -3.44 -27.62 -14.70
CA PRO A 274 -4.01 -26.33 -15.10
C PRO A 274 -3.22 -25.14 -14.53
N ASP A 275 -2.69 -25.27 -13.31
CA ASP A 275 -1.92 -24.23 -12.62
C ASP A 275 -0.41 -24.33 -12.84
N CYS A 276 0.04 -25.05 -13.88
CA CYS A 276 1.47 -25.15 -14.16
C CYS A 276 2.04 -23.74 -14.45
N PRO A 277 3.07 -23.30 -13.72
CA PRO A 277 3.73 -22.01 -13.97
C PRO A 277 4.55 -22.01 -15.26
N THR A 278 4.85 -23.18 -15.82
CA THR A 278 5.70 -23.35 -16.98
C THR A 278 4.88 -23.23 -18.26
N TYR A 279 5.30 -22.31 -19.13
CA TYR A 279 4.72 -22.08 -20.44
C TYR A 279 5.79 -22.07 -21.52
N MET A 280 5.38 -22.36 -22.74
CA MET A 280 6.22 -22.31 -23.93
C MET A 280 5.71 -21.18 -24.82
N LEU A 281 6.61 -20.26 -25.17
CA LEU A 281 6.36 -19.21 -26.15
C LEU A 281 7.61 -19.00 -27.00
N THR A 282 7.47 -18.32 -28.13
CA THR A 282 8.62 -17.89 -28.94
C THR A 282 9.14 -16.55 -28.45
N ASP A 283 10.43 -16.27 -28.69
CA ASP A 283 11.07 -15.00 -28.30
C ASP A 283 10.28 -13.79 -28.82
N ARG A 284 9.83 -13.86 -30.07
CA ARG A 284 9.02 -12.83 -30.72
C ARG A 284 7.72 -12.49 -29.97
N VAL A 285 7.08 -13.48 -29.33
CA VAL A 285 5.85 -13.22 -28.54
C VAL A 285 6.21 -12.55 -27.21
N GLY A 286 7.34 -12.91 -26.62
CA GLY A 286 7.87 -12.25 -25.43
C GLY A 286 8.18 -10.78 -25.71
N GLU A 287 8.91 -10.52 -26.80
CA GLU A 287 9.23 -9.17 -27.28
C GLU A 287 7.96 -8.33 -27.51
N GLU A 288 6.95 -8.89 -28.19
CA GLU A 288 5.68 -8.18 -28.45
C GLU A 288 4.97 -7.75 -27.16
N LEU A 289 4.95 -8.62 -26.13
CA LEU A 289 4.34 -8.32 -24.83
C LEU A 289 5.16 -7.30 -24.03
N ASP A 290 6.49 -7.40 -24.10
CA ASP A 290 7.41 -6.46 -23.45
C ASP A 290 7.40 -5.07 -24.11
N GLU A 291 7.27 -4.98 -25.43
CA GLU A 291 7.04 -3.72 -26.15
C GLU A 291 5.74 -3.05 -25.71
N ALA A 292 4.66 -3.83 -25.57
CA ALA A 292 3.39 -3.32 -25.06
C ALA A 292 3.50 -2.81 -23.62
N ARG A 293 4.20 -3.53 -22.74
CA ARG A 293 4.51 -3.09 -21.35
C ARG A 293 5.33 -1.80 -21.34
N GLN A 294 6.39 -1.72 -22.13
CA GLN A 294 7.25 -0.54 -22.19
C GLN A 294 6.48 0.70 -22.67
N LYS A 295 5.56 0.53 -23.62
CA LYS A 295 4.68 1.59 -24.10
C LYS A 295 3.73 2.11 -23.02
N ILE A 296 3.18 1.24 -22.18
CA ILE A 296 2.36 1.59 -21.01
C ILE A 296 3.18 2.45 -20.05
N LEU A 297 4.35 1.95 -19.63
CA LEU A 297 5.21 2.62 -18.65
C LEU A 297 5.69 3.99 -19.14
N THR A 298 6.06 4.07 -20.43
CA THR A 298 6.48 5.33 -21.07
C THR A 298 5.34 6.34 -21.13
N THR A 299 4.12 5.88 -21.45
CA THR A 299 2.94 6.74 -21.52
C THR A 299 2.58 7.29 -20.13
N PHE A 300 2.62 6.46 -19.08
CA PHE A 300 2.39 6.92 -17.71
C PHE A 300 3.46 7.92 -17.25
N ARG A 301 4.74 7.66 -17.54
CA ARG A 301 5.85 8.57 -17.20
C ARG A 301 5.72 9.96 -17.82
N SER A 302 5.01 10.09 -18.94
CA SER A 302 4.81 11.39 -19.62
C SER A 302 4.00 12.40 -18.81
N VAL A 303 3.23 11.93 -17.81
CA VAL A 303 2.44 12.79 -16.91
C VAL A 303 2.91 12.71 -15.45
N TYR A 304 3.72 11.72 -15.09
CA TYR A 304 4.32 11.59 -13.76
C TYR A 304 5.81 11.29 -13.87
N MET A 305 6.64 12.35 -13.82
CA MET A 305 8.10 12.23 -14.02
C MET A 305 8.81 11.40 -12.94
N SER A 306 8.29 11.40 -11.71
CA SER A 306 8.82 10.60 -10.60
C SER A 306 8.50 9.10 -10.72
N PHE A 307 7.88 8.67 -11.83
CA PHE A 307 7.57 7.26 -12.09
C PHE A 307 8.83 6.44 -12.39
N ASN A 308 9.20 5.56 -11.44
CA ASN A 308 10.44 4.79 -11.45
C ASN A 308 10.27 3.30 -11.81
N VAL A 309 9.07 2.85 -12.17
CA VAL A 309 8.85 1.48 -12.65
C VAL A 309 9.44 1.34 -14.05
N ASN A 310 10.29 0.34 -14.24
CA ASN A 310 10.91 -0.02 -15.50
C ASN A 310 10.86 -1.53 -15.67
N LEU A 311 10.72 -1.97 -16.92
CA LEU A 311 10.99 -3.35 -17.30
C LEU A 311 12.51 -3.56 -17.15
N ARG A 312 12.92 -4.56 -16.36
CA ARG A 312 14.33 -4.83 -16.03
C ARG A 312 15.02 -5.68 -17.07
#